data_AF-A0A0J6F3S2-F1
#
_entry.id   AF-A0A0J6F3S2-F1
#
_cell.length_a   1.000
_cell.length_b   1.000
_cell.length_c   1.000
_cell.angle_alpha   90.00
_cell.angle_beta   90.00
_cell.angle_gamma   90.00
#
_symmetry.space_group_name_H-M   'P 1'
#
loop_
_entity.id
_entity.type
_entity.pdbx_description
1 polymer ?
#
loop_
_entity_poly.entity_id
_entity_poly.type
_entity_poly.pdbx_seq_one_letter_code
_entity_poly.pdbx_strand_id
1 'polypeptide(L)'
;MSKVVRSVKNVTKGYSSVQVKVRNATSNDPWGPTGTEMSEIAALTYNNPTDFYEIMDMLDKRLNDKGKNWRHVLKSLKVLDYCLHEGSELVVTWARKNVYIIKTLREFQYIDEDGRDVGQNVRVAAKELTALLLDEDRLRSERSDRKLWKSRVSGPDDAMHGIAGGSDMGYRPPRRRERQQRNADEEDIEYRLAIEASKHEAEEDKKRRERNARLEEEDDELAKAIKLSKEEGGASQA
;
A
#
# COMPACT_ATOMS: atom_id res chain seq x y z
N MET A 1 1.97 -17.96 -18.80
CA MET A 1 0.81 -18.28 -19.67
C MET A 1 0.39 -16.97 -20.34
N SER A 2 0.26 -16.93 -21.67
CA SER A 2 -0.14 -15.70 -22.36
C SER A 2 -1.56 -15.26 -21.97
N LYS A 3 -1.83 -13.95 -22.00
CA LYS A 3 -3.16 -13.37 -21.71
C LYS A 3 -4.27 -14.02 -22.55
N VAL A 4 -3.98 -14.35 -23.80
CA VAL A 4 -4.93 -14.99 -24.74
C VAL A 4 -5.32 -16.41 -24.28
N VAL A 5 -4.34 -17.25 -23.90
CA VAL A 5 -4.61 -18.61 -23.39
C VAL A 5 -5.41 -18.57 -22.08
N ARG A 6 -5.19 -17.54 -21.26
CA ARG A 6 -5.97 -17.31 -20.03
C ARG A 6 -7.42 -16.94 -20.35
N SER A 7 -7.65 -16.03 -21.29
CA SER A 7 -9.01 -15.65 -21.72
C SER A 7 -9.80 -16.84 -22.27
N VAL A 8 -9.19 -17.67 -23.12
CA VAL A 8 -9.83 -18.89 -23.63
C VAL A 8 -10.19 -19.85 -22.50
N LYS A 9 -9.27 -20.08 -21.54
CA LYS A 9 -9.54 -20.89 -20.35
C LYS A 9 -10.63 -20.32 -19.45
N ASN A 10 -10.83 -18.99 -19.45
CA ASN A 10 -11.87 -18.38 -18.65
C ASN A 10 -13.26 -18.65 -19.23
N VAL A 11 -13.39 -18.56 -20.55
CA VAL A 11 -14.64 -18.87 -21.25
C VAL A 11 -14.97 -20.36 -21.15
N THR A 12 -14.00 -21.25 -21.39
CA THR A 12 -14.26 -22.71 -21.39
C THR A 12 -14.56 -23.27 -20.01
N LYS A 13 -14.06 -22.64 -18.94
CA LYS A 13 -14.37 -23.04 -17.56
C LYS A 13 -15.58 -22.33 -16.97
N GLY A 14 -16.19 -21.38 -17.69
CA GLY A 14 -17.34 -20.62 -17.22
C GLY A 14 -17.03 -19.76 -15.98
N TYR A 15 -15.83 -19.19 -15.88
CA TYR A 15 -15.52 -18.31 -14.75
C TYR A 15 -16.35 -17.02 -14.81
N SER A 16 -16.88 -16.60 -13.67
CA SER A 16 -17.57 -15.33 -13.52
C SER A 16 -16.63 -14.14 -13.78
N SER A 17 -17.19 -12.95 -14.02
CA SER A 17 -16.41 -11.72 -14.15
C SER A 17 -15.56 -11.43 -12.91
N VAL A 18 -16.09 -11.71 -11.72
CA VAL A 18 -15.43 -11.55 -10.42
C VAL A 18 -14.23 -12.50 -10.31
N GLN A 19 -14.44 -13.79 -10.60
CA GLN A 19 -13.37 -14.79 -10.61
C GLN A 19 -12.27 -14.42 -11.60
N VAL A 20 -12.62 -13.92 -12.78
CA VAL A 20 -11.64 -13.48 -13.79
C VAL A 20 -10.78 -12.33 -13.28
N LYS A 21 -11.36 -11.34 -12.57
CA LYS A 21 -10.60 -10.22 -11.98
C LYS A 21 -9.58 -10.72 -10.97
N VAL A 22 -10.00 -11.56 -10.01
CA VAL A 22 -9.09 -12.13 -8.99
C VAL A 22 -8.00 -12.99 -9.64
N ARG A 23 -8.35 -13.79 -10.66
CA ARG A 23 -7.37 -14.62 -11.40
C ARG A 23 -6.33 -13.81 -12.16
N ASN A 24 -6.69 -12.62 -12.65
CA ASN A 24 -5.78 -11.73 -13.35
C ASN A 24 -4.83 -11.05 -12.36
N ALA A 25 -5.36 -10.50 -11.27
CA ALA A 25 -4.57 -9.89 -10.20
C ALA A 25 -3.58 -10.89 -9.55
N THR A 26 -3.98 -12.16 -9.43
CA THR A 26 -3.17 -13.25 -8.85
C THR A 26 -2.51 -14.15 -9.90
N SER A 27 -2.24 -13.62 -11.09
CA SER A 27 -1.60 -14.37 -12.18
C SER A 27 -0.12 -14.68 -11.91
N ASN A 28 0.46 -15.68 -12.60
CA ASN A 28 1.91 -16.00 -12.50
C ASN A 28 2.83 -15.04 -13.28
N ASP A 29 2.31 -13.90 -13.75
CA ASP A 29 3.06 -12.92 -14.51
C ASP A 29 4.10 -12.22 -13.59
N PRO A 30 5.24 -11.70 -14.07
CA PRO A 30 6.31 -11.20 -13.20
C PRO A 30 6.01 -9.88 -12.47
N TRP A 31 4.99 -9.12 -12.88
CA TRP A 31 4.56 -7.87 -12.24
C TRP A 31 3.47 -8.11 -11.19
N GLY A 32 3.39 -7.28 -10.14
CA GLY A 32 2.35 -7.36 -9.12
C GLY A 32 0.94 -6.96 -9.60
N PRO A 33 -0.11 -7.19 -8.80
CA PRO A 33 -1.43 -6.63 -9.07
C PRO A 33 -1.36 -5.09 -9.03
N THR A 34 -2.11 -4.44 -9.89
CA THR A 34 -2.22 -2.97 -9.93
C THR A 34 -3.11 -2.47 -8.80
N GLY A 35 -2.90 -1.21 -8.36
CA GLY A 35 -3.77 -0.57 -7.35
C GLY A 35 -5.24 -0.58 -7.76
N THR A 36 -5.52 -0.33 -9.05
CA THR A 36 -6.88 -0.39 -9.61
C THR A 36 -7.49 -1.80 -9.51
N GLU A 37 -6.74 -2.85 -9.86
CA GLU A 37 -7.23 -4.23 -9.72
C GLU A 37 -7.56 -4.57 -8.26
N MET A 38 -6.72 -4.17 -7.31
CA MET A 38 -6.95 -4.41 -5.88
C MET A 38 -8.14 -3.61 -5.36
N SER A 39 -8.28 -2.34 -5.76
CA SER A 39 -9.40 -1.48 -5.38
C SER A 39 -10.73 -2.01 -5.91
N GLU A 40 -10.77 -2.45 -7.18
CA GLU A 40 -11.95 -3.07 -7.76
C GLU A 40 -12.32 -4.37 -7.02
N ILE A 41 -11.35 -5.24 -6.73
CA ILE A 41 -11.61 -6.48 -5.99
C ILE A 41 -12.14 -6.16 -4.58
N ALA A 42 -11.53 -5.22 -3.87
CA ALA A 42 -11.99 -4.79 -2.55
C ALA A 42 -13.42 -4.25 -2.58
N ALA A 43 -13.77 -3.42 -3.57
CA ALA A 43 -15.13 -2.93 -3.75
C ALA A 43 -16.13 -4.08 -3.97
N LEU A 44 -15.78 -5.07 -4.80
CA LEU A 44 -16.63 -6.24 -5.07
C LEU A 44 -16.94 -7.07 -3.81
N THR A 45 -16.08 -7.03 -2.78
CA THR A 45 -16.35 -7.72 -1.51
C THR A 45 -17.55 -7.16 -0.74
N TYR A 46 -18.01 -5.95 -1.08
CA TYR A 46 -19.22 -5.33 -0.51
C TYR A 46 -20.50 -5.61 -1.30
N ASN A 47 -20.40 -6.04 -2.56
CA ASN A 47 -21.53 -6.09 -3.48
C ASN A 47 -22.62 -7.07 -3.04
N ASN A 48 -22.27 -8.35 -3.00
CA ASN A 48 -23.19 -9.41 -2.61
C ASN A 48 -22.41 -10.61 -2.05
N PRO A 49 -23.06 -11.49 -1.27
CA PRO A 49 -22.38 -12.64 -0.67
C PRO A 49 -21.75 -13.60 -1.68
N THR A 50 -22.35 -13.78 -2.86
CA THR A 50 -21.83 -14.67 -3.91
C THR A 50 -20.48 -14.17 -4.43
N ASP A 51 -20.38 -12.90 -4.81
CA ASP A 51 -19.13 -12.27 -5.25
C ASP A 51 -18.04 -12.40 -4.18
N PHE A 52 -18.39 -12.15 -2.92
CA PHE A 52 -17.49 -12.32 -1.79
C PHE A 52 -16.94 -13.76 -1.72
N TYR A 53 -17.81 -14.77 -1.74
CA TYR A 53 -17.38 -16.16 -1.66
C TYR A 53 -16.51 -16.57 -2.86
N GLU A 54 -16.82 -16.09 -4.06
CA GLU A 54 -16.00 -16.35 -5.25
C GLU A 54 -14.59 -15.72 -5.15
N ILE A 55 -14.48 -14.51 -4.59
CA ILE A 55 -13.19 -13.85 -4.34
C ILE A 55 -12.38 -14.67 -3.34
N MET A 56 -12.96 -14.99 -2.19
CA MET A 56 -12.24 -15.69 -1.11
C MET A 56 -11.86 -17.11 -1.51
N ASP A 57 -12.72 -17.85 -2.22
CA ASP A 57 -12.43 -19.19 -2.75
C ASP A 57 -11.28 -19.17 -3.77
N MET A 58 -11.23 -18.16 -4.63
CA MET A 58 -10.12 -18.01 -5.58
C MET A 58 -8.81 -17.66 -4.86
N LEU A 59 -8.85 -16.75 -3.88
CA LEU A 59 -7.67 -16.41 -3.07
C LEU A 59 -7.16 -17.63 -2.29
N ASP A 60 -8.06 -18.40 -1.67
CA ASP A 60 -7.74 -19.62 -0.93
C ASP A 60 -7.00 -20.65 -1.80
N LYS A 61 -7.54 -20.94 -2.99
CA LYS A 61 -6.90 -21.84 -3.96
C LYS A 61 -5.49 -21.40 -4.34
N ARG A 62 -5.26 -20.08 -4.43
CA ARG A 62 -3.98 -19.48 -4.81
C ARG A 62 -3.00 -19.39 -3.65
N LEU A 63 -3.48 -19.22 -2.42
CA LEU A 63 -2.64 -19.26 -1.21
C LEU A 63 -2.12 -20.67 -0.94
N ASN A 64 -2.86 -21.70 -1.37
CA ASN A 64 -2.46 -23.11 -1.26
C ASN A 64 -1.57 -23.61 -2.43
N ASP A 65 -1.19 -22.75 -3.38
CA ASP A 65 -0.21 -23.10 -4.43
C ASP A 65 1.20 -23.31 -3.83
N LYS A 66 2.05 -24.08 -4.53
CA LYS A 66 3.39 -24.46 -4.05
C LYS A 66 4.48 -24.28 -5.10
N GLY A 67 5.73 -24.17 -4.65
CA GLY A 67 6.94 -24.20 -5.50
C GLY A 67 6.93 -23.14 -6.60
N LYS A 68 7.03 -23.57 -7.86
CA LYS A 68 7.11 -22.70 -9.05
C LYS A 68 5.96 -21.70 -9.23
N ASN A 69 4.85 -21.90 -8.51
CA ASN A 69 3.69 -21.00 -8.51
C ASN A 69 3.75 -19.96 -7.37
N TRP A 70 4.92 -19.72 -6.76
CA TRP A 70 5.09 -18.77 -5.65
C TRP A 70 4.49 -17.37 -5.92
N ARG A 71 4.44 -16.90 -7.17
CA ARG A 71 3.83 -15.60 -7.51
C ARG A 71 2.32 -15.60 -7.30
N HIS A 72 1.63 -16.72 -7.48
CA HIS A 72 0.23 -16.84 -7.13
C HIS A 72 0.04 -16.56 -5.63
N VAL A 73 0.86 -17.22 -4.79
CA VAL A 73 0.84 -17.07 -3.34
C VAL A 73 1.14 -15.64 -2.93
N LEU A 74 2.27 -15.07 -3.40
CA LEU A 74 2.68 -13.71 -3.06
C LEU A 74 1.64 -12.66 -3.46
N LYS A 75 1.10 -12.75 -4.68
CA LYS A 75 0.10 -11.79 -5.15
C LYS A 75 -1.22 -11.96 -4.43
N SER A 76 -1.62 -13.18 -4.07
CA SER A 76 -2.81 -13.39 -3.24
C SER A 76 -2.65 -12.80 -1.85
N LEU A 77 -1.46 -12.89 -1.24
CA LEU A 77 -1.19 -12.20 0.03
C LEU A 77 -1.35 -10.68 -0.12
N LYS A 78 -0.85 -10.09 -1.20
CA LYS A 78 -1.02 -8.65 -1.49
C LYS A 78 -2.48 -8.24 -1.68
N VAL A 79 -3.25 -9.01 -2.47
CA VAL A 79 -4.68 -8.74 -2.67
C VAL A 79 -5.46 -8.89 -1.36
N LEU A 80 -5.15 -9.92 -0.57
CA LEU A 80 -5.79 -10.15 0.73
C LEU A 80 -5.49 -9.02 1.72
N ASP A 81 -4.22 -8.59 1.80
CA ASP A 81 -3.79 -7.45 2.62
C ASP A 81 -4.56 -6.18 2.26
N TYR A 82 -4.67 -5.85 0.96
CA TYR A 82 -5.46 -4.71 0.51
C TYR A 82 -6.94 -4.84 0.90
N CYS A 83 -7.53 -6.02 0.72
CA CYS A 83 -8.93 -6.27 1.10
C CYS A 83 -9.15 -6.22 2.63
N LEU A 84 -8.13 -6.54 3.44
CA LEU A 84 -8.20 -6.39 4.90
C LEU A 84 -8.19 -4.93 5.33
N HIS A 85 -7.64 -4.02 4.54
CA HIS A 85 -7.67 -2.59 4.82
C HIS A 85 -8.92 -1.91 4.23
N GLU A 86 -9.31 -2.27 3.00
CA GLU A 86 -10.31 -1.53 2.22
C GLU A 86 -11.56 -2.31 1.86
N GLY A 87 -11.55 -3.64 1.98
CA GLY A 87 -12.69 -4.50 1.67
C GLY A 87 -13.65 -4.67 2.85
N SER A 88 -14.69 -5.49 2.66
CA SER A 88 -15.73 -5.79 3.63
C SER A 88 -15.21 -6.41 4.94
N GLU A 89 -15.90 -6.18 6.05
CA GLU A 89 -15.60 -6.82 7.35
C GLU A 89 -15.72 -8.36 7.27
N LEU A 90 -16.43 -8.88 6.26
CA LEU A 90 -16.47 -10.32 5.97
C LEU A 90 -15.08 -10.87 5.59
N VAL A 91 -14.22 -10.05 4.97
CA VAL A 91 -12.83 -10.44 4.64
C VAL A 91 -12.04 -10.65 5.92
N VAL A 92 -12.15 -9.73 6.88
CA VAL A 92 -11.51 -9.85 8.20
C VAL A 92 -12.00 -11.11 8.91
N THR A 93 -13.31 -11.33 8.92
CA THR A 93 -13.92 -12.53 9.53
C THR A 93 -13.40 -13.81 8.90
N TRP A 94 -13.33 -13.87 7.56
CA TRP A 94 -12.80 -15.03 6.85
C TRP A 94 -11.31 -15.24 7.11
N ALA A 95 -10.50 -14.18 7.07
CA ALA A 95 -9.06 -14.26 7.25
C ALA A 95 -8.68 -14.71 8.67
N ARG A 96 -9.44 -14.29 9.68
CA ARG A 96 -9.27 -14.76 11.06
C ARG A 96 -9.62 -16.23 11.22
N LYS A 97 -10.74 -16.68 10.66
CA LYS A 97 -11.13 -18.10 10.68
C LYS A 97 -10.11 -18.99 9.96
N ASN A 98 -9.49 -18.47 8.90
CA ASN A 98 -8.54 -19.19 8.08
C ASN A 98 -7.09 -18.73 8.28
N VAL A 99 -6.77 -18.16 9.45
CA VAL A 99 -5.42 -17.60 9.72
C VAL A 99 -4.33 -18.65 9.62
N TYR A 100 -4.67 -19.93 9.81
CA TYR A 100 -3.74 -21.05 9.67
C TYR A 100 -3.14 -21.12 8.25
N ILE A 101 -3.90 -20.78 7.21
CA ILE A 101 -3.45 -20.79 5.81
C ILE A 101 -2.33 -19.75 5.63
N ILE A 102 -2.44 -18.59 6.27
CA ILE A 102 -1.42 -17.53 6.18
C ILE A 102 -0.23 -17.89 7.06
N LYS A 103 -0.47 -18.49 8.23
CA LYS A 103 0.60 -18.94 9.15
C LYS A 103 1.52 -19.97 8.52
N THR A 104 1.02 -20.91 7.72
CA THR A 104 1.86 -21.92 7.06
C THR A 104 2.80 -21.30 6.01
N LEU A 105 2.42 -20.16 5.42
CA LEU A 105 3.24 -19.44 4.43
C LEU A 105 4.44 -18.71 5.05
N ARG A 106 4.51 -18.58 6.37
CA ARG A 106 5.67 -17.99 7.09
C ARG A 106 6.96 -18.79 6.91
N GLU A 107 6.82 -20.08 6.58
CA GLU A 107 7.91 -21.02 6.30
C GLU A 107 7.94 -21.44 4.83
N PHE A 108 7.31 -20.68 3.93
CA PHE A 108 7.31 -20.98 2.50
C PHE A 108 8.74 -20.94 1.92
N GLN A 109 9.15 -22.02 1.26
CA GLN A 109 10.47 -22.14 0.64
C GLN A 109 10.35 -22.38 -0.86
N TYR A 110 11.07 -21.58 -1.63
CA TYR A 110 11.28 -21.83 -3.05
C TYR A 110 12.50 -21.07 -3.54
N ILE A 111 13.48 -21.81 -4.05
CA ILE A 111 14.65 -21.28 -4.77
C ILE A 111 14.32 -21.37 -6.26
N ASP A 112 14.46 -20.26 -6.98
CA ASP A 112 14.19 -20.22 -8.43
C ASP A 112 15.32 -20.88 -9.25
N GLU A 113 15.14 -20.91 -10.57
CA GLU A 113 16.10 -21.51 -11.50
C GLU A 113 17.45 -20.77 -11.52
N ASP A 114 17.47 -19.50 -11.08
CA ASP A 114 18.67 -18.66 -10.98
C ASP A 114 19.37 -18.81 -9.62
N GLY A 115 18.88 -19.70 -8.74
CA GLY A 115 19.42 -19.91 -7.39
C GLY A 115 18.99 -18.85 -6.38
N ARG A 116 18.00 -18.01 -6.68
CA ARG A 116 17.51 -16.96 -5.78
C ARG A 116 16.38 -17.47 -4.90
N ASP A 117 16.44 -17.13 -3.61
CA ASP A 117 15.34 -17.39 -2.68
C ASP A 117 14.19 -16.39 -2.89
N VAL A 118 13.30 -16.75 -3.82
CA VAL A 118 12.05 -16.00 -4.06
C VAL A 118 10.99 -16.28 -2.99
N GLY A 119 11.16 -17.36 -2.21
CA GLY A 119 10.31 -17.69 -1.07
C GLY A 119 10.42 -16.69 0.08
N GLN A 120 11.57 -16.02 0.24
CA GLN A 120 11.78 -14.98 1.25
C GLN A 120 10.68 -13.90 1.20
N ASN A 121 10.30 -13.43 0.02
CA ASN A 121 9.26 -12.41 -0.14
C ASN A 121 7.87 -12.89 0.35
N VAL A 122 7.56 -14.17 0.12
CA VAL A 122 6.32 -14.78 0.61
C VAL A 122 6.34 -14.86 2.13
N ARG A 123 7.48 -15.26 2.72
CA ARG A 123 7.63 -15.38 4.17
C ARG A 123 7.50 -14.04 4.88
N VAL A 124 8.11 -12.98 4.33
CA VAL A 124 8.00 -11.60 4.88
C VAL A 124 6.53 -11.15 4.87
N ALA A 125 5.88 -11.19 3.71
CA ALA A 125 4.48 -10.79 3.57
C ALA A 125 3.54 -11.60 4.48
N ALA A 126 3.76 -12.91 4.59
CA ALA A 126 2.96 -13.78 5.46
C ALA A 126 3.16 -13.45 6.95
N LYS A 127 4.38 -13.10 7.37
CA LYS A 127 4.67 -12.70 8.76
C LYS A 127 3.99 -11.37 9.10
N GLU A 128 4.10 -10.38 8.23
CA GLU A 128 3.45 -9.08 8.40
C GLU A 128 1.93 -9.21 8.47
N LEU A 129 1.34 -9.94 7.51
CA LEU A 129 -0.10 -10.14 7.46
C LEU A 129 -0.62 -10.96 8.65
N THR A 130 0.13 -11.96 9.09
CA THR A 130 -0.21 -12.70 10.31
C THR A 130 -0.17 -11.79 11.53
N ALA A 131 0.84 -10.92 11.66
CA ALA A 131 0.94 -9.99 12.78
C ALA A 131 -0.24 -9.02 12.81
N LEU A 132 -0.65 -8.49 11.65
CA LEU A 132 -1.83 -7.63 11.52
C LEU A 132 -3.12 -8.36 11.93
N LEU A 133 -3.31 -9.61 11.50
CA LEU A 133 -4.53 -10.38 11.81
C LEU A 133 -4.63 -10.84 13.26
N LEU A 134 -3.51 -10.91 13.98
CA LEU A 134 -3.48 -11.26 15.41
C LEU A 134 -3.72 -10.04 16.31
N ASP A 135 -3.51 -8.83 15.79
CA ASP A 135 -3.74 -7.57 16.50
C ASP A 135 -5.04 -6.90 16.01
N GLU A 136 -6.14 -7.25 16.68
CA GLU A 136 -7.49 -6.80 16.29
C GLU A 136 -7.66 -5.29 16.41
N ASP A 137 -7.09 -4.70 17.46
CA ASP A 137 -7.22 -3.27 17.73
C ASP A 137 -6.45 -2.47 16.68
N ARG A 138 -5.25 -2.91 16.32
CA ARG A 138 -4.46 -2.33 15.23
C ARG A 138 -5.17 -2.45 13.89
N LEU A 139 -5.69 -3.62 13.54
CA LEU A 139 -6.41 -3.77 12.27
C LEU A 139 -7.67 -2.90 12.22
N ARG A 140 -8.38 -2.77 13.34
CA ARG A 140 -9.56 -1.92 13.44
C ARG A 140 -9.23 -0.44 13.32
N SER A 141 -8.12 0.03 13.92
CA SER A 141 -7.68 1.42 13.81
C SER A 141 -7.24 1.73 12.38
N GLU A 142 -6.39 0.90 11.78
CA GLU A 142 -5.88 1.09 10.40
C GLU A 142 -7.02 1.16 9.37
N ARG A 143 -8.07 0.31 9.53
CA ARG A 143 -9.28 0.37 8.69
C ARG A 143 -10.10 1.65 8.91
N SER A 144 -10.19 2.13 10.15
CA SER A 144 -10.96 3.33 10.49
C SER A 144 -10.29 4.59 9.97
N ASP A 145 -8.97 4.71 10.16
CA ASP A 145 -8.16 5.83 9.69
C ASP A 145 -8.19 5.94 8.16
N ARG A 146 -8.12 4.79 7.47
CA ARG A 146 -8.21 4.75 6.01
C ARG A 146 -9.58 5.20 5.48
N LYS A 147 -10.67 4.81 6.14
CA LYS A 147 -12.04 5.29 5.81
C LYS A 147 -12.16 6.80 6.01
N LEU A 148 -11.58 7.34 7.09
CA LEU A 148 -11.57 8.78 7.39
C LEU A 148 -10.70 9.56 6.39
N TRP A 149 -9.56 9.04 5.98
CA TRP A 149 -8.72 9.68 4.97
C TRP A 149 -9.43 9.75 3.62
N LYS A 150 -10.05 8.64 3.18
CA LYS A 150 -10.81 8.63 1.91
C LYS A 150 -11.98 9.60 1.91
N SER A 151 -12.73 9.72 3.01
CA SER A 151 -13.85 10.68 3.09
C SER A 151 -13.38 12.13 3.04
N ARG A 152 -12.19 12.44 3.57
CA ARG A 152 -11.58 13.76 3.50
C ARG A 152 -11.04 14.10 2.11
N VAL A 153 -10.36 13.14 1.48
CA VAL A 153 -9.74 13.35 0.16
C VAL A 153 -10.77 13.32 -0.97
N SER A 154 -11.86 12.56 -0.81
CA SER A 154 -12.90 12.47 -1.85
C SER A 154 -13.87 13.66 -1.86
N GLY A 155 -13.84 14.55 -0.85
CA GLY A 155 -14.58 15.82 -0.81
C GLY A 155 -16.13 15.73 -0.83
N PRO A 156 -16.88 16.68 -0.24
CA PRO A 156 -18.34 16.78 -0.36
C PRO A 156 -18.85 17.31 -1.73
N ASP A 157 -17.97 17.44 -2.72
CA ASP A 157 -18.17 18.31 -3.88
C ASP A 157 -19.19 17.75 -4.91
N ASP A 158 -19.51 16.46 -4.81
CA ASP A 158 -20.47 15.79 -5.70
C ASP A 158 -21.94 15.95 -5.25
N ALA A 159 -22.20 16.58 -4.09
CA ALA A 159 -23.55 16.72 -3.53
C ALA A 159 -24.24 18.07 -3.81
N MET A 160 -23.60 19.00 -4.54
CA MET A 160 -24.12 20.37 -4.76
C MET A 160 -24.28 20.75 -6.25
N HIS A 161 -24.72 19.82 -7.10
CA HIS A 161 -25.21 20.11 -8.46
C HIS A 161 -26.70 19.74 -8.66
N GLY A 162 -27.45 19.56 -7.58
CA GLY A 162 -28.81 19.01 -7.61
C GLY A 162 -29.99 19.99 -7.57
N ILE A 163 -29.81 21.32 -7.64
CA ILE A 163 -30.94 22.28 -7.62
C ILE A 163 -30.63 23.52 -8.47
N ALA A 164 -31.00 23.51 -9.76
CA ALA A 164 -31.48 24.69 -10.53
C ALA A 164 -32.00 24.21 -11.89
N GLY A 165 -33.25 24.56 -12.20
CA GLY A 165 -34.01 24.05 -13.34
C GLY A 165 -33.56 24.53 -14.72
N GLY A 166 -34.11 23.88 -15.74
CA GLY A 166 -34.02 24.34 -17.12
C GLY A 166 -34.05 23.19 -18.12
N SER A 167 -35.24 22.87 -18.61
CA SER A 167 -35.46 21.95 -19.74
C SER A 167 -34.83 22.51 -21.01
N ASP A 168 -33.82 21.85 -21.59
CA ASP A 168 -33.68 21.74 -23.04
C ASP A 168 -32.78 20.56 -23.45
N MET A 169 -33.17 19.94 -24.56
CA MET A 169 -32.72 18.66 -25.09
C MET A 169 -31.43 18.84 -25.90
N GLY A 170 -30.35 18.13 -25.54
CA GLY A 170 -29.11 18.14 -26.31
C GLY A 170 -28.19 16.97 -25.96
N TYR A 171 -28.40 15.81 -26.58
CA TYR A 171 -27.57 14.63 -26.41
C TYR A 171 -26.15 14.89 -26.97
N ARG A 172 -25.18 15.16 -26.07
CA ARG A 172 -23.74 15.21 -26.39
C ARG A 172 -23.04 14.13 -25.56
N PRO A 173 -22.35 13.15 -26.17
CA PRO A 173 -21.70 12.09 -25.41
C PRO A 173 -20.51 12.65 -24.61
N PRO A 174 -20.27 12.23 -23.36
CA PRO A 174 -19.13 12.73 -22.60
C PRO A 174 -17.83 12.25 -23.24
N ARG A 175 -16.94 13.21 -23.48
CA ARG A 175 -15.63 13.01 -24.07
C ARG A 175 -14.76 12.18 -23.14
N ARG A 176 -14.15 11.15 -23.73
CA ARG A 176 -13.09 10.26 -23.21
C ARG A 176 -11.80 10.97 -22.72
N ARG A 177 -11.81 12.30 -22.55
CA ARG A 177 -10.65 13.12 -22.14
C ARG A 177 -10.61 13.44 -20.64
N GLU A 178 -11.74 13.45 -19.92
CA GLU A 178 -11.73 13.76 -18.47
C GLU A 178 -11.12 12.66 -17.60
N ARG A 179 -11.17 11.40 -18.04
CA ARG A 179 -10.61 10.27 -17.30
C ARG A 179 -9.08 10.20 -17.38
N GLN A 180 -8.48 10.89 -18.34
CA GLN A 180 -7.02 11.01 -18.47
C GLN A 180 -6.46 12.16 -17.63
N GLN A 181 -7.27 13.16 -17.29
CA GLN A 181 -6.89 14.27 -16.43
C GLN A 181 -6.83 13.84 -14.95
N ARG A 182 -7.84 13.11 -14.45
CA ARG A 182 -7.85 12.67 -13.04
C ARG A 182 -6.64 11.81 -12.63
N ASN A 183 -6.15 10.95 -13.52
CA ASN A 183 -4.95 10.14 -13.25
C ASN A 183 -3.65 10.96 -13.31
N ALA A 184 -3.60 12.02 -14.12
CA ALA A 184 -2.45 12.92 -14.17
C ALA A 184 -2.43 13.85 -12.94
N ASP A 185 -3.61 14.24 -12.44
CA ASP A 185 -3.74 15.12 -11.28
C ASP A 185 -3.36 14.40 -9.96
N GLU A 186 -3.68 13.12 -9.81
CA GLU A 186 -3.31 12.31 -8.63
C GLU A 186 -1.78 12.07 -8.54
N GLU A 187 -1.12 11.73 -9.64
CA GLU A 187 0.35 11.56 -9.70
C GLU A 187 1.08 12.90 -9.46
N ASP A 188 0.52 14.03 -9.93
CA ASP A 188 1.10 15.36 -9.71
C ASP A 188 0.96 15.83 -8.24
N ILE A 189 -0.11 15.42 -7.53
CA ILE A 189 -0.29 15.69 -6.10
C ILE A 189 0.73 14.89 -5.27
N GLU A 190 0.86 13.59 -5.54
CA GLU A 190 1.82 12.73 -4.82
C GLU A 190 3.26 13.21 -5.03
N TYR A 191 3.61 13.61 -6.27
CA TYR A 191 4.93 14.13 -6.60
C TYR A 191 5.23 15.47 -5.92
N ARG A 192 4.25 16.38 -5.85
CA ARG A 192 4.39 17.66 -5.12
C ARG A 192 4.60 17.43 -3.63
N LEU A 193 3.86 16.52 -3.02
CA LEU A 193 3.97 16.18 -1.61
C LEU A 193 5.34 15.55 -1.30
N ALA A 194 5.85 14.69 -2.19
CA ALA A 194 7.19 14.10 -2.06
C ALA A 194 8.30 15.16 -2.16
N ILE A 195 8.18 16.13 -3.08
CA ILE A 195 9.13 17.24 -3.19
C ILE A 195 9.09 18.12 -1.93
N GLU A 196 7.91 18.43 -1.42
CA GLU A 196 7.76 19.24 -0.21
C GLU A 196 8.31 18.51 1.02
N ALA A 197 8.05 17.21 1.16
CA ALA A 197 8.61 16.38 2.22
C ALA A 197 10.14 16.30 2.15
N SER A 198 10.73 16.08 0.97
CA SER A 198 12.19 16.11 0.78
C SER A 198 12.80 17.48 1.06
N LYS A 199 12.11 18.58 0.70
CA LYS A 199 12.58 19.93 1.02
C LYS A 199 12.55 20.19 2.52
N HIS A 200 11.48 19.79 3.19
CA HIS A 200 11.33 19.96 4.63
C HIS A 200 12.36 19.11 5.40
N GLU A 201 12.59 17.87 4.99
CA GLU A 201 13.61 16.99 5.59
C GLU A 201 15.03 17.54 5.38
N ALA A 202 15.33 18.04 4.18
CA ALA A 202 16.62 18.67 3.91
C ALA A 202 16.83 19.95 4.72
N GLU A 203 15.78 20.74 4.95
CA GLU A 203 15.86 21.96 5.76
C GLU A 203 16.03 21.64 7.26
N GLU A 204 15.34 20.62 7.76
CA GLU A 204 15.49 20.10 9.12
C GLU A 204 16.91 19.56 9.36
N ASP A 205 17.44 18.78 8.41
CA ASP A 205 18.81 18.26 8.52
C ASP A 205 19.85 19.38 8.45
N LYS A 206 19.62 20.40 7.61
CA LYS A 206 20.47 21.59 7.56
C LYS A 206 20.43 22.37 8.88
N LYS A 207 19.25 22.63 9.45
CA LYS A 207 19.09 23.29 10.76
C LYS A 207 19.74 22.49 11.88
N ARG A 208 19.66 21.16 11.83
CA ARG A 208 20.31 20.28 12.80
C ARG A 208 21.83 20.36 12.71
N ARG A 209 22.39 20.36 11.49
CA ARG A 209 23.84 20.53 11.26
C ARG A 209 24.32 21.91 11.68
N GLU A 210 23.59 22.98 11.36
CA GLU A 210 23.93 24.35 11.78
C GLU A 210 23.89 24.52 13.31
N ARG A 211 22.91 23.90 13.97
CA ARG A 211 22.81 23.89 15.44
C ARG A 211 24.00 23.16 16.07
N ASN A 212 24.38 22.00 15.53
CA ASN A 212 25.55 21.26 16.02
C ASN A 212 26.85 22.04 15.79
N ALA A 213 27.03 22.67 14.63
CA ALA A 213 28.22 23.47 14.34
C ALA A 213 28.36 24.67 15.28
N ARG A 214 27.27 25.37 15.62
CA ARG A 214 27.31 26.46 16.60
C ARG A 214 27.70 26.01 18.00
N LEU A 215 27.23 24.84 18.42
CA LEU A 215 27.60 24.29 19.73
C LEU A 215 29.09 23.92 19.80
N GLU A 216 29.65 23.39 18.70
CA GLU A 216 31.08 23.11 18.60
C GLU A 216 31.94 24.39 18.64
N GLU A 217 31.50 25.47 17.97
CA GLU A 217 32.19 26.76 18.02
C GLU A 217 32.16 27.39 19.43
N GLU A 218 31.02 27.32 20.13
CA GLU A 218 30.88 27.83 21.50
C GLU A 218 31.77 27.07 22.50
N ASP A 219 31.87 25.74 22.37
CA ASP A 219 32.75 24.91 23.21
C ASP A 219 34.24 25.22 22.96
N ASP A 220 34.64 25.46 21.70
CA ASP A 220 36.00 25.84 21.33
C ASP A 220 36.39 27.24 21.84
N GLU A 221 35.46 28.20 21.82
CA GLU A 221 35.66 29.54 22.39
C GLU A 221 35.78 29.50 23.92
N LEU A 222 34.93 28.71 24.58
CA LEU A 222 34.98 28.51 26.03
C LEU A 222 36.31 27.87 26.44
N ALA A 223 36.79 26.87 25.71
CA ALA A 223 38.07 26.21 25.97
C ALA A 223 39.26 27.17 25.84
N LYS A 224 39.25 28.04 24.82
CA LYS A 224 40.28 29.09 24.63
C LYS A 224 40.24 30.12 25.76
N ALA A 225 39.06 30.57 26.18
CA ALA A 225 38.91 31.52 27.29
C ALA A 225 39.41 30.94 28.62
N ILE A 226 39.10 29.67 28.91
CA ILE A 226 39.59 28.97 30.10
C ILE A 226 41.12 28.84 30.06
N LYS A 227 41.71 28.57 28.89
CA LYS A 227 43.16 28.48 28.74
C LYS A 227 43.86 29.83 28.97
N LEU A 228 43.32 30.90 28.39
CA LEU A 228 43.85 32.26 28.56
C LEU A 228 43.79 32.70 30.04
N SER A 229 42.68 32.40 30.73
CA SER A 229 42.52 32.72 32.15
C SER A 229 43.51 31.96 33.06
N LYS A 230 43.87 30.72 32.71
CA LYS A 230 44.93 29.96 33.43
C LYS A 230 46.32 30.52 33.19
N GLU A 231 46.61 31.01 31.99
CA GLU A 231 47.90 31.62 31.63
C GLU A 231 48.05 33.00 32.30
N GLU A 232 47.00 33.82 32.33
CA GLU A 232 47.01 35.12 33.02
C GLU A 232 47.01 34.99 34.56
N GLY A 233 46.29 34.01 35.11
CA GLY A 233 46.29 33.72 36.55
C GLY A 233 47.61 33.17 37.08
N GLY A 234 48.42 32.54 36.22
CA GLY A 234 49.76 32.05 36.55
C GLY A 234 50.86 33.12 36.51
N ALA A 235 50.66 34.20 35.74
CA ALA A 235 51.63 35.29 35.62
C ALA A 235 51.60 36.30 36.79
N SER A 236 50.59 36.24 37.66
CA SER A 236 50.42 37.18 38.78
C SER A 236 50.96 36.68 40.13
N GLN A 237 51.67 35.55 40.18
CA GLN A 237 52.31 34.99 41.39
C GLN A 237 53.83 34.77 41.25
N ALA A 238 54.50 35.53 40.38
CA ALA A 238 55.97 35.62 40.34
C ALA A 238 56.42 37.03 40.77
#